data_AF-A0A0N4X850-F1
#
_entry.id   AF-A0A0N4X850-F1
#
_cell.length_a   1.000
_cell.length_b   1.000
_cell.length_c   1.000
_cell.angle_alpha   90.00
_cell.angle_beta   90.00
_cell.angle_gamma   90.00
#
_symmetry.space_group_name_H-M   'P 1'
#
loop_
_entity.id
_entity.type
_entity.pdbx_description
1 polymer ?
#
loop_
_entity_poly.entity_id
_entity_poly.type
_entity_poly.pdbx_seq_one_letter_code
_entity_poly.pdbx_strand_id
1 'polypeptide(L)'
;MDIEYNPACDADVLIVGEGHDNDVIHRYCSREKRYGNETEEEMLKERFKVVKSRSRYLTLTWTTDSDKEYRGWRIDYEFIPDGAECGFATHAMTGVVHSPNWPKDYGNDEECLWDIQVLYPSSPLPLLRPNFFS
;
A
#
# COMPACT_ATOMS: atom_id res chain seq x y z
N MET A 1 5.50 -11.83 5.69
CA MET A 1 6.66 -11.11 6.29
C MET A 1 6.75 -11.50 7.75
N ASP A 2 7.95 -11.61 8.30
CA ASP A 2 8.17 -12.00 9.70
C ASP A 2 9.13 -11.00 10.32
N ILE A 3 8.56 -9.84 10.69
CA ILE A 3 9.24 -8.65 11.23
C ILE A 3 8.70 -8.41 12.64
N GLU A 4 9.51 -7.82 13.54
CA GLU A 4 9.02 -7.43 14.86
C GLU A 4 7.82 -6.48 14.73
N TYR A 5 6.74 -6.82 15.43
CA TYR A 5 5.56 -5.97 15.51
C TYR A 5 5.61 -5.11 16.76
N ASN A 6 5.49 -3.80 16.57
CA ASN A 6 5.24 -2.85 17.64
C ASN A 6 4.18 -1.80 17.20
N PRO A 7 3.39 -1.21 18.13
CA PRO A 7 2.29 -0.32 17.78
C PRO A 7 2.69 0.93 16.97
N ALA A 8 3.93 1.41 17.15
CA ALA A 8 4.45 2.57 16.45
C ALA A 8 5.15 2.23 15.11
N CYS A 9 5.41 0.95 14.83
CA CYS A 9 6.05 0.49 13.60
C CYS A 9 7.41 1.17 13.33
N ASP A 10 8.23 1.25 14.36
CA ASP A 10 9.50 2.01 14.41
C ASP A 10 10.68 1.27 15.06
N ALA A 11 10.48 0.02 15.50
CA ALA A 11 11.56 -0.88 15.91
C ALA A 11 12.22 -1.51 14.65
N ASP A 12 11.76 -2.69 14.26
CA ASP A 12 12.04 -3.25 12.93
C ASP A 12 10.99 -2.79 11.92
N VAL A 13 11.43 -2.09 10.88
CA VAL A 13 10.53 -1.56 9.85
C VAL A 13 11.12 -1.60 8.46
N LEU A 14 10.35 -2.15 7.53
CA LEU A 14 10.57 -2.00 6.09
C LEU A 14 9.67 -0.88 5.58
N ILE A 15 10.28 0.13 4.99
CA ILE A 15 9.58 1.27 4.38
C ILE A 15 9.68 1.13 2.87
N VAL A 16 8.53 1.12 2.20
CA VAL A 16 8.46 1.27 0.74
C VAL A 16 8.17 2.73 0.45
N GLY A 17 9.08 3.39 -0.24
CA GLY A 17 8.98 4.78 -0.64
C GLY A 17 9.10 4.96 -2.14
N GLU A 18 8.79 6.17 -2.61
CA GLU A 18 8.79 6.52 -4.02
C GLU A 18 9.27 7.97 -4.25
N GLY A 19 9.85 8.21 -5.43
CA GLY A 19 10.13 9.55 -5.93
C GLY A 19 11.42 10.15 -5.33
N HIS A 20 11.65 11.43 -5.63
CA HIS A 20 12.85 12.14 -5.21
C HIS A 20 12.92 12.30 -3.68
N ASP A 21 11.76 12.53 -3.06
CA ASP A 21 11.67 12.84 -1.63
C ASP A 21 11.47 11.58 -0.76
N ASN A 22 11.52 10.39 -1.38
CA ASN A 22 11.21 9.10 -0.75
C ASN A 22 9.86 9.14 -0.01
N ASP A 23 8.84 9.65 -0.69
CA ASP A 23 7.48 9.68 -0.18
C ASP A 23 7.10 8.27 0.27
N VAL A 24 6.82 8.13 1.56
CA VAL A 24 6.55 6.83 2.17
C VAL A 24 5.22 6.33 1.66
N ILE A 25 5.22 5.26 0.86
CA ILE A 25 4.00 4.59 0.42
C ILE A 25 3.48 3.68 1.53
N HIS A 26 4.35 2.87 2.13
CA HIS A 26 3.93 1.92 3.16
C HIS A 26 5.02 1.62 4.18
N ARG A 27 4.60 1.25 5.40
CA ARG A 27 5.46 0.77 6.49
C ARG A 27 5.04 -0.63 6.90
N TYR A 28 5.95 -1.59 6.73
CA TYR A 28 5.77 -2.98 7.14
C TYR A 28 6.56 -3.27 8.41
N CYS A 29 5.84 -3.60 9.48
CA CYS A 29 6.37 -4.14 10.74
C CYS A 29 5.45 -5.28 11.22
N SER A 30 4.99 -6.12 10.28
CA SER A 30 4.01 -7.14 10.57
C SER A 30 4.66 -8.51 10.67
N ARG A 31 4.07 -9.33 11.54
CA ARG A 31 4.42 -10.73 11.71
C ARG A 31 3.34 -11.61 11.15
N GLU A 32 3.70 -12.44 10.18
CA GLU A 32 2.81 -13.44 9.59
C GLU A 32 2.46 -14.51 10.62
N LYS A 33 1.32 -14.33 11.30
CA LYS A 33 0.71 -15.36 12.13
C LYS A 33 -0.08 -16.32 11.25
N ARG A 34 0.25 -17.60 11.30
CA ARG A 34 -0.56 -18.68 10.72
C ARG A 34 -1.60 -19.08 11.78
N TYR A 35 -2.83 -18.57 11.67
CA TYR A 35 -3.87 -18.78 12.68
C TYR A 35 -5.08 -19.47 12.04
N GLY A 36 -5.11 -20.81 12.07
CA GLY A 36 -6.30 -21.59 11.71
C GLY A 36 -6.96 -21.22 10.37
N ASN A 37 -8.26 -21.51 10.25
CA ASN A 37 -9.05 -21.42 9.03
C ASN A 37 -9.67 -20.01 8.93
N GLU A 38 -8.93 -19.10 8.30
CA GLU A 38 -9.33 -17.87 7.59
C GLU A 38 -10.51 -17.03 8.14
N THR A 39 -10.20 -15.83 8.64
CA THR A 39 -11.17 -14.77 9.00
C THR A 39 -10.61 -13.40 8.59
N GLU A 40 -11.50 -12.49 8.16
CA GLU A 40 -11.45 -11.03 7.87
C GLU A 40 -10.09 -10.27 7.95
N GLU A 41 -9.24 -10.58 8.92
CA GLU A 41 -7.86 -10.11 9.08
C GLU A 41 -6.96 -10.42 7.85
N GLU A 42 -7.28 -11.47 7.08
CA GLU A 42 -6.56 -11.82 5.85
C GLU A 42 -6.89 -10.90 4.67
N MET A 43 -8.12 -10.40 4.56
CA MET A 43 -8.50 -9.45 3.48
C MET A 43 -7.82 -8.09 3.66
N LEU A 44 -7.59 -7.67 4.92
CA LEU A 44 -6.78 -6.49 5.22
C LEU A 44 -5.29 -6.71 4.88
N LYS A 45 -4.76 -7.93 5.05
CA LYS A 45 -3.38 -8.27 4.63
C LYS A 45 -3.23 -8.27 3.10
N GLU A 46 -4.26 -8.67 2.35
CA GLU A 46 -4.24 -8.69 0.88
C GLU A 46 -4.18 -7.28 0.28
N ARG A 47 -4.94 -6.30 0.83
CA ARG A 47 -4.90 -4.88 0.42
C ARG A 47 -3.49 -4.28 0.45
N PHE A 48 -2.63 -4.72 1.38
CA PHE A 48 -1.28 -4.17 1.57
C PHE A 48 -0.19 -5.08 1.00
N LYS A 49 -0.55 -6.10 0.20
CA LYS A 49 0.38 -7.10 -0.32
C LYS A 49 1.12 -6.65 -1.59
N VAL A 50 0.50 -5.76 -2.37
CA VAL A 50 1.04 -5.26 -3.65
C VAL A 50 1.15 -3.74 -3.60
N VAL A 51 2.36 -3.22 -3.87
CA VAL A 51 2.62 -1.78 -3.99
C VAL A 51 2.99 -1.48 -5.43
N LYS A 52 2.31 -0.50 -6.01
CA LYS A 52 2.57 -0.02 -7.38
C LYS A 52 3.15 1.39 -7.34
N SER A 53 4.24 1.59 -8.08
CA SER A 53 4.89 2.90 -8.23
C SER A 53 4.14 3.78 -9.24
N ARG A 54 4.14 5.09 -9.00
CA ARG A 54 3.75 6.15 -9.96
C ARG A 54 4.92 6.65 -10.79
N SER A 55 6.14 6.31 -10.40
CA SER A 55 7.41 6.77 -10.92
C SER A 55 8.26 5.58 -11.37
N ARG A 56 9.46 5.88 -11.85
CA ARG A 56 10.42 4.87 -12.30
C ARG A 56 11.28 4.29 -11.17
N TYR A 57 11.07 4.72 -9.93
CA TYR A 57 11.89 4.33 -8.80
C TYR A 57 11.03 4.01 -7.58
N LEU A 58 11.24 2.81 -7.03
CA LEU A 58 10.84 2.45 -5.66
C LEU A 58 12.09 2.38 -4.80
N THR A 59 12.01 2.93 -3.60
CA THR A 59 13.05 2.83 -2.58
C THR A 59 12.58 1.89 -1.50
N LEU A 60 13.43 0.93 -1.13
CA LEU A 60 13.23 0.07 0.03
C LEU A 60 14.21 0.48 1.12
N THR A 61 13.70 0.92 2.27
CA THR A 61 14.51 1.27 3.44
C THR A 61 14.24 0.26 4.55
N TRP A 62 15.27 -0.41 5.03
CA TRP A 62 15.18 -1.37 6.13
C TRP A 62 15.95 -0.83 7.35
N THR A 63 15.23 -0.69 8.45
CA THR A 63 15.78 -0.23 9.73
C THR A 63 15.42 -1.25 10.81
N THR A 64 16.38 -1.55 11.68
CA THR A 64 16.22 -2.46 12.83
C THR A 64 16.71 -1.78 14.09
N ASP A 65 16.23 -2.24 15.24
CA ASP A 65 16.81 -1.87 16.52
C ASP A 65 17.80 -2.95 17.01
N SER A 66 18.04 -3.02 18.33
CA SER A 66 18.95 -3.98 18.95
C SER A 66 18.23 -5.09 19.73
N ASP A 67 16.92 -5.28 19.53
CA ASP A 67 16.10 -6.27 20.21
C ASP A 67 15.29 -7.13 19.21
N LYS A 68 14.93 -8.35 19.65
CA LYS A 68 14.05 -9.33 18.96
C LYS A 68 14.14 -9.40 17.43
N GLU A 69 15.06 -10.20 16.93
CA GLU A 69 15.23 -10.46 15.50
C GLU A 69 14.35 -11.62 14.97
N TYR A 70 13.92 -11.53 13.70
CA TYR A 70 13.09 -12.53 13.03
C TYR A 70 13.59 -12.86 11.61
N ARG A 71 12.84 -13.68 10.86
CA ARG A 71 13.24 -14.14 9.50
C ARG A 71 13.28 -13.02 8.46
N GLY A 72 12.64 -11.88 8.70
CA GLY A 72 12.63 -10.74 7.81
C GLY A 72 11.62 -10.85 6.67
N TRP A 73 12.03 -10.44 5.46
CA TRP A 73 11.14 -10.27 4.32
C TRP A 73 11.77 -10.73 3.00
N ARG A 74 10.90 -11.09 2.05
CA ARG A 74 11.23 -11.36 0.65
C ARG A 74 10.21 -10.63 -0.20
N ILE A 75 10.68 -9.89 -1.20
CA ILE A 75 9.85 -9.16 -2.16
C ILE A 75 10.30 -9.58 -3.55
N ASP A 76 9.34 -10.03 -4.35
CA ASP A 76 9.52 -10.20 -5.79
C ASP A 76 8.99 -8.92 -6.46
N TYR A 77 9.68 -8.41 -7.49
CA TYR A 77 9.30 -7.20 -8.21
C TYR A 77 9.29 -7.45 -9.71
N GLU A 78 8.43 -6.73 -10.43
CA GLU A 78 8.38 -6.74 -11.89
C GLU A 78 8.14 -5.35 -12.44
N PHE A 79 8.59 -5.12 -13.67
CA PHE A 79 8.28 -3.89 -14.40
C PHE A 79 7.01 -4.12 -15.22
N ILE A 80 5.99 -3.32 -14.93
CA ILE A 80 4.72 -3.37 -15.65
C ILE A 80 4.84 -2.46 -16.89
N PRO A 81 4.51 -2.93 -18.10
CA PRO A 81 4.53 -2.12 -19.31
C PRO A 81 3.64 -0.88 -19.20
N ASP A 82 4.04 0.22 -19.85
CA ASP A 82 3.25 1.45 -19.90
C ASP A 82 1.83 1.17 -20.42
N GLY A 83 0.82 1.60 -19.65
CA GLY A 83 -0.60 1.49 -20.03
C GLY A 83 -1.28 0.15 -19.72
N ALA A 84 -0.60 -0.80 -19.08
CA ALA A 84 -1.16 -2.13 -18.82
C ALA A 84 -2.19 -2.19 -17.67
N GLU A 85 -2.29 -1.17 -16.81
CA GLU A 85 -3.11 -1.26 -15.59
C GLU A 85 -3.50 0.10 -14.99
N CYS A 86 -4.60 0.11 -14.23
CA CYS A 86 -5.20 1.27 -13.58
C CYS A 86 -4.97 1.31 -12.05
N GLY A 87 -5.37 2.40 -11.39
CA GLY A 87 -5.21 2.60 -9.94
C GLY A 87 -4.00 3.46 -9.54
N PHE A 88 -3.92 3.84 -8.26
CA PHE A 88 -2.81 4.61 -7.69
C PHE A 88 -2.77 4.54 -6.15
N ALA A 89 -1.61 4.74 -5.53
CA ALA A 89 -1.48 5.02 -4.10
C ALA A 89 -1.33 6.53 -3.83
N THR A 90 -2.02 7.13 -2.86
CA THR A 90 -1.93 8.57 -2.54
C THR A 90 -1.99 8.86 -1.04
N HIS A 91 -1.26 9.89 -0.62
CA HIS A 91 -1.32 10.50 0.72
C HIS A 91 -1.94 11.89 0.72
N ALA A 92 -2.46 12.34 -0.43
CA ALA A 92 -3.11 13.63 -0.53
C ALA A 92 -4.34 13.68 0.40
N MET A 93 -4.47 14.77 1.15
CA MET A 93 -5.61 15.02 2.05
C MET A 93 -6.94 15.13 1.30
N THR A 94 -6.88 15.48 0.01
CA THR A 94 -8.04 15.59 -0.88
C THR A 94 -7.66 15.14 -2.29
N GLY A 95 -8.66 14.72 -3.06
CA GLY A 95 -8.48 14.30 -4.44
C GLY A 95 -9.80 13.82 -5.05
N VAL A 96 -9.76 13.51 -6.34
CA VAL A 96 -10.87 12.90 -7.07
C VAL A 96 -10.36 11.61 -7.71
N VAL A 97 -11.13 10.54 -7.54
CA VAL A 97 -10.89 9.25 -8.19
C VAL A 97 -11.92 9.08 -9.29
N HIS A 98 -11.47 8.68 -10.46
CA HIS A 98 -12.32 8.30 -11.56
C HIS A 98 -12.03 6.86 -11.98
N SER A 99 -13.04 6.20 -12.53
CA SER A 99 -12.84 4.94 -13.25
C SER A 99 -11.86 5.16 -14.41
N PRO A 100 -11.19 4.09 -14.88
CA PRO A 100 -10.44 4.17 -16.13
C PRO A 100 -11.30 4.75 -17.26
N ASN A 101 -10.66 5.50 -18.15
CA ASN A 101 -11.25 6.11 -19.34
C ASN A 101 -12.33 7.18 -19.10
N TRP A 102 -12.71 7.48 -17.85
CA TRP A 102 -13.67 8.54 -17.52
C TRP A 102 -13.36 9.85 -18.30
N PRO A 103 -14.36 10.50 -18.94
CA PRO A 103 -15.81 10.25 -18.87
C PRO A 103 -16.35 9.21 -19.87
N LYS A 104 -15.49 8.42 -20.51
CA LYS A 104 -15.90 7.33 -21.40
C LYS A 104 -16.15 6.04 -20.61
N ASP A 105 -16.66 5.03 -21.32
CA ASP A 105 -16.88 3.69 -20.78
C ASP A 105 -15.56 3.06 -20.30
N TYR A 106 -15.65 2.36 -19.17
CA TYR A 106 -14.55 1.56 -18.61
C TYR A 106 -14.26 0.33 -19.49
N GLY A 107 -13.07 -0.24 -19.38
CA GLY A 107 -12.68 -1.45 -20.09
C GLY A 107 -13.27 -2.72 -19.47
N ASN A 108 -13.32 -3.82 -20.24
CA ASN A 108 -13.66 -5.13 -19.70
C ASN A 108 -12.47 -5.70 -18.93
N ASP A 109 -12.76 -6.50 -17.89
CA ASP A 109 -11.78 -7.24 -17.10
C ASP A 109 -10.68 -6.34 -16.48
N GLU A 110 -11.02 -5.09 -16.14
CA GLU A 110 -10.13 -4.15 -15.44
C GLU A 110 -10.13 -4.41 -13.94
N GLU A 111 -8.94 -4.60 -13.35
CA GLU A 111 -8.73 -4.68 -11.91
C GLU A 111 -7.87 -3.50 -11.45
N CYS A 112 -8.49 -2.51 -10.81
CA CYS A 112 -7.82 -1.28 -10.35
C CYS A 112 -7.78 -1.19 -8.82
N LEU A 113 -6.61 -0.84 -8.28
CA LEU A 113 -6.46 -0.54 -6.85
C LEU A 113 -6.15 0.95 -6.63
N TRP A 114 -7.04 1.66 -5.95
CA TRP A 114 -6.77 3.00 -5.41
C TRP A 114 -6.49 2.93 -3.92
N ASP A 115 -5.22 3.02 -3.55
CA ASP A 115 -4.80 3.06 -2.15
C ASP A 115 -4.77 4.51 -1.65
N ILE A 116 -5.73 4.86 -0.80
CA ILE A 116 -5.89 6.21 -0.23
C ILE A 116 -5.71 6.10 1.26
N GLN A 117 -4.60 6.64 1.76
CA GLN A 117 -4.22 6.51 3.17
C GLN A 117 -3.49 7.74 3.67
N VAL A 118 -3.66 8.03 4.95
CA VAL A 118 -2.96 9.09 5.66
C VAL A 118 -1.81 8.51 6.48
N LEU A 119 -0.67 9.20 6.52
CA LEU A 119 0.58 8.66 7.05
C LEU A 119 0.70 8.68 8.58
N TYR A 120 -0.17 9.41 9.29
CA TYR A 120 -0.05 9.60 10.73
C TYR A 120 -1.32 9.18 11.47
N PRO A 121 -1.20 8.55 12.65
CA PRO A 121 -2.35 8.24 13.51
C PRO A 121 -3.15 9.48 13.93
N SER A 122 -2.52 10.65 13.94
CA SER A 122 -3.17 11.93 14.21
C SER A 122 -3.89 12.53 12.98
N SER A 123 -3.71 11.93 11.80
CA SER A 123 -4.38 12.40 10.59
C SER A 123 -5.87 12.03 10.60
N PRO A 124 -6.73 12.88 10.00
CA PRO A 124 -8.14 12.57 9.81
C PRO A 124 -8.36 11.27 9.03
N LEU A 125 -9.44 10.56 9.35
CA LEU A 125 -9.83 9.36 8.61
C LEU A 125 -10.27 9.71 7.18
N PRO A 126 -9.90 8.90 6.17
CA PRO A 126 -10.36 9.11 4.80
C PRO A 126 -11.89 8.95 4.70
N LEU A 127 -12.54 9.90 4.03
CA LEU A 127 -13.99 9.87 3.75
C LEU A 127 -14.21 9.87 2.23
N LEU A 128 -14.86 8.83 1.72
CA LEU A 128 -15.31 8.79 0.33
C LEU A 128 -16.71 9.41 0.20
N ARG A 129 -16.88 10.27 -0.80
CA ARG A 129 -18.17 10.87 -1.16
C ARG A 129 -18.52 10.46 -2.59
N PRO A 130 -19.25 9.35 -2.79
CA PRO A 130 -19.66 8.93 -4.11
C PRO A 130 -20.57 9.98 -4.74
N ASN A 131 -20.32 10.28 -6.02
CA ASN A 131 -21.25 11.06 -6.82
C ASN A 131 -21.87 10.12 -7.86
N PHE A 132 -23.07 9.64 -7.59
CA PHE A 132 -23.79 8.76 -8.50
C PHE A 132 -24.46 9.61 -9.59
N PHE A 133 -24.19 9.29 -10.85
CA PHE A 133 -24.93 9.89 -11.97
C PHE A 133 -26.41 9.58 -11.80
N SER A 134 -27.23 10.64 -11.79
CA SER A 134 -28.69 10.57 -11.69
C SER A 134 -29.33 10.08 -12.97
#